data_AF-A0AAN7HYA1-F1
#
_entry.id   AF-A0AAN7HYA1-F1
#
_cell.length_a   1.000
_cell.length_b   1.000
_cell.length_c   1.000
_cell.angle_alpha   90.00
_cell.angle_beta   90.00
_cell.angle_gamma   90.00
#
_symmetry.space_group_name_H-M   'P 1'
#
loop_
_entity.id
_entity.type
_entity.pdbx_description
1 polymer ?
#
loop_
_entity_poly.entity_id
_entity_poly.type
_entity_poly.pdbx_seq_one_letter_code
_entity_poly.pdbx_strand_id
1 'polypeptide(L)'
;MPWTVDPNVVGSASQWATNTASKLFHKMALQKKPVLTVSLGPEIIFYGINTDATNIEWNALFSMDTSSSSRIHQIKCAPGTVALVTGQDHKTLSIWMEIRSGVAPSCVKTFEFDEPVRDIAWNVTSDAQFILAIAFPKSVGIFGQKRASNNANNDDIWAWYTTFKVDT
;
A
#
# COMPACT_ATOMS: atom_id res chain seq x y z
N MET A 1 18.57 10.42 9.26
CA MET A 1 18.96 9.04 8.91
C MET A 1 19.96 9.11 7.78
N PRO A 2 21.15 8.50 7.90
CA PRO A 2 22.07 8.36 6.78
C PRO A 2 21.57 7.21 5.90
N TRP A 3 20.98 7.55 4.76
CA TRP A 3 20.52 6.57 3.77
C TRP A 3 21.70 6.12 2.91
N THR A 4 21.73 4.86 2.50
CA THR A 4 22.73 4.34 1.55
C THR A 4 22.46 4.83 0.12
N VAL A 5 21.20 5.17 -0.19
CA VAL A 5 20.71 5.74 -1.45
C VAL A 5 19.61 6.75 -1.13
N ASP A 6 19.45 7.80 -1.94
CA ASP A 6 18.37 8.77 -1.75
C ASP A 6 16.97 8.14 -1.93
N PRO A 7 16.02 8.45 -1.05
CA PRO A 7 14.66 7.91 -1.14
C PRO A 7 13.93 8.38 -2.41
N ASN A 8 13.27 7.45 -3.08
CA ASN A 8 12.64 7.73 -4.38
C ASN A 8 11.15 8.07 -4.26
N VAL A 9 10.42 7.39 -3.36
CA VAL A 9 8.99 7.58 -3.13
C VAL A 9 8.69 7.41 -1.64
N VAL A 10 7.77 8.24 -1.14
CA VAL A 10 7.34 8.22 0.26
C VAL A 10 5.81 8.04 0.30
N GLY A 11 5.34 7.04 1.05
CA GLY A 11 3.93 6.74 1.24
C GLY A 11 3.51 6.82 2.71
N SER A 12 2.30 7.32 2.96
CA SER A 12 1.68 7.35 4.29
C SER A 12 0.25 6.81 4.21
N ALA A 13 -0.19 6.12 5.27
CA ALA A 13 -1.57 5.64 5.38
C ALA A 13 -2.51 6.81 5.74
N SER A 14 -3.07 7.48 4.74
CA SER A 14 -3.83 8.74 4.91
C SER A 14 -5.29 8.57 5.33
N GLN A 15 -5.81 7.34 5.50
CA GLN A 15 -7.25 7.10 5.73
C GLN A 15 -7.67 6.87 7.18
N TRP A 16 -6.82 7.18 8.16
CA TRP A 16 -7.15 6.93 9.57
C TRP A 16 -7.48 8.23 10.32
N ALA A 17 -8.68 8.77 10.07
CA ALA A 17 -9.18 9.94 10.77
C ALA A 17 -10.40 9.59 11.64
N THR A 18 -10.25 9.71 12.96
CA THR A 18 -11.22 10.23 13.95
C THR A 18 -10.70 9.94 15.37
N ASN A 19 -9.60 10.59 15.75
CA ASN A 19 -9.18 10.88 17.13
C ASN A 19 -7.91 11.73 17.03
N THR A 20 -7.63 12.56 18.04
CA THR A 20 -6.48 13.47 18.08
C THR A 20 -5.23 12.72 17.58
N ALA A 21 -4.57 13.21 16.52
CA ALA A 21 -3.50 12.49 15.83
C ALA A 21 -2.42 11.94 16.79
N SER A 22 -2.17 12.64 17.90
CA SER A 22 -1.31 12.21 19.00
C SER A 22 -1.72 10.87 19.64
N LYS A 23 -3.02 10.66 19.91
CA LYS A 23 -3.54 9.39 20.46
C LYS A 23 -3.41 8.26 19.46
N LEU A 24 -3.60 8.55 18.16
CA LEU A 24 -3.40 7.57 17.09
C LEU A 24 -1.93 7.17 17.01
N PHE A 25 -1.01 8.13 16.90
CA PHE A 25 0.42 7.87 16.84
C PHE A 25 0.94 7.14 18.08
N HIS A 26 0.48 7.52 19.28
CA HIS A 26 0.83 6.81 20.51
C HIS A 26 0.37 5.34 20.49
N LYS A 27 -0.88 5.07 20.08
CA LYS A 27 -1.37 3.69 19.92
C LYS A 27 -0.58 2.92 18.86
N MET A 28 -0.21 3.56 17.76
CA MET A 28 0.58 2.94 16.70
C MET A 28 2.00 2.60 17.16
N ALA A 29 2.62 3.50 17.95
CA ALA A 29 3.92 3.27 18.57
C ALA A 29 3.88 2.06 19.52
N LEU A 30 2.91 2.02 20.44
CA LEU A 30 2.72 0.89 21.35
C LEU A 30 2.51 -0.45 20.61
N GLN A 31 1.80 -0.42 19.48
CA GLN A 31 1.53 -1.61 18.67
C GLN A 31 2.62 -1.92 17.64
N LYS A 32 3.70 -1.13 17.58
CA LYS A 32 4.76 -1.21 16.56
C LYS A 32 4.19 -1.33 15.15
N LYS A 33 3.19 -0.50 14.84
CA LYS A 33 2.55 -0.47 13.52
C LYS A 33 3.33 0.41 12.55
N PRO A 34 3.39 0.03 11.25
CA PRO A 34 3.97 0.89 10.25
C PRO A 34 3.12 2.15 10.08
N VAL A 35 3.79 3.30 10.09
CA VAL A 35 3.22 4.64 9.91
C VAL A 35 3.71 5.23 8.59
N LEU A 36 4.96 4.93 8.24
CA LEU A 36 5.64 5.49 7.08
C LEU A 36 6.26 4.37 6.25
N THR A 37 6.19 4.49 4.93
CA THR A 37 6.82 3.56 3.99
C THR A 37 7.70 4.34 3.03
N VAL A 38 8.94 3.88 2.84
CA VAL A 38 9.95 4.54 2.00
C VAL A 38 10.52 3.52 1.02
N SER A 39 10.63 3.86 -0.26
CA SER A 39 11.40 3.08 -1.23
C SER A 39 12.83 3.59 -1.38
N LEU A 40 13.77 2.65 -1.39
CA LEU A 40 15.20 2.82 -1.65
C LEU A 40 15.57 1.89 -2.81
N GLY A 41 15.38 2.34 -4.06
CA GLY A 41 15.50 1.46 -5.22
C GLY A 41 14.46 0.33 -5.20
N PRO A 42 14.87 -0.97 -5.18
CA PRO A 42 13.94 -2.10 -5.09
C PRO A 42 13.55 -2.47 -3.65
N GLU A 43 14.20 -1.90 -2.64
CA GLU A 43 13.84 -2.16 -1.25
C GLU A 43 12.78 -1.19 -0.77
N ILE A 44 11.78 -1.70 -0.05
CA ILE A 44 10.78 -0.88 0.64
C ILE A 44 10.93 -1.11 2.14
N ILE A 45 11.17 -0.03 2.88
CA ILE A 45 11.32 -0.05 4.34
C ILE A 45 10.08 0.54 4.99
N PHE A 46 9.57 -0.17 6.00
CA PHE A 46 8.43 0.24 6.80
C PHE A 46 8.90 0.75 8.16
N TYR A 47 8.51 1.98 8.48
CA TYR A 47 8.87 2.68 9.69
C TYR A 47 7.69 2.81 10.65
N GLY A 48 7.95 2.52 11.93
CA GLY A 48 7.09 2.84 13.04
C GLY A 48 7.64 4.01 13.86
N ILE A 49 6.83 4.53 14.76
CA ILE A 49 7.25 5.57 15.72
C ILE A 49 7.74 4.88 16.99
N ASN A 50 8.91 5.28 17.48
CA ASN A 50 9.40 4.95 18.81
C ASN A 50 9.17 6.13 19.75
N THR A 51 8.47 5.89 20.87
CA THR A 51 8.18 6.88 21.91
C THR A 51 8.84 6.54 23.24
N ASP A 52 9.70 5.52 23.30
CA ASP A 52 10.34 5.06 24.54
C ASP A 52 11.47 6.00 24.99
N ALA A 53 11.98 6.83 24.07
CA ALA A 53 12.95 7.87 24.36
C ALA A 53 12.25 9.22 24.66
N THR A 54 12.99 10.14 25.28
CA THR A 54 12.58 11.54 25.44
C THR A 54 12.36 12.25 24.10
N ASN A 55 12.85 11.69 22.99
CA ASN A 55 12.69 12.17 21.63
C ASN A 55 11.86 11.19 20.79
N ILE A 56 11.07 11.72 19.85
CA ILE A 56 10.35 10.92 18.86
C ILE A 56 11.34 10.44 17.80
N GLU A 57 11.48 9.14 17.64
CA GLU A 57 12.37 8.52 16.67
C GLU A 57 11.60 7.60 15.71
N TRP A 58 12.13 7.45 14.49
CA TRP A 58 11.62 6.47 13.52
C TRP A 58 12.40 5.17 13.67
N ASN A 59 11.69 4.06 13.83
CA ASN A 59 12.28 2.73 13.89
C ASN A 59 11.90 1.92 12.65
N ALA A 60 12.88 1.34 11.96
CA ALA A 60 12.62 0.40 10.88
C ALA A 60 12.03 -0.88 11.48
N LEU A 61 10.82 -1.24 11.07
CA LEU A 61 10.11 -2.41 11.58
C LEU A 61 10.45 -3.65 10.77
N PHE A 62 10.44 -3.52 9.46
CA PHE A 62 10.76 -4.56 8.49
C PHE A 62 10.98 -3.92 7.11
N SER A 63 11.61 -4.66 6.21
CA SER A 63 11.70 -4.31 4.80
C SER A 63 11.17 -5.44 3.94
N MET A 64 10.82 -5.11 2.70
CA MET A 64 10.52 -6.06 1.64
C MET A 64 11.37 -5.74 0.43
N ASP A 65 11.81 -6.79 -0.26
CA ASP A 65 12.52 -6.66 -1.52
C ASP A 65 11.54 -6.84 -2.69
N THR A 66 11.50 -5.85 -3.57
CA THR A 66 10.75 -5.88 -4.82
C THR A 66 11.68 -6.06 -6.01
N SER A 67 12.84 -6.70 -5.86
CA SER A 67 13.85 -6.88 -6.92
C SER A 67 13.32 -7.50 -8.22
N SER A 68 12.19 -8.21 -8.19
CA SER A 68 11.47 -8.65 -9.40
C SER A 68 10.75 -7.53 -10.16
N SER A 69 10.53 -6.40 -9.51
CA SER A 69 9.81 -5.24 -10.00
C SER A 69 10.81 -4.14 -10.37
N SER A 70 10.79 -3.76 -11.65
CA SER A 70 11.41 -2.51 -12.12
C SER A 70 10.97 -1.30 -11.28
N ARG A 71 11.74 -0.21 -11.33
CA ARG A 71 11.55 1.09 -10.63
C ARG A 71 10.15 1.30 -10.04
N ILE A 72 10.08 1.52 -8.73
CA ILE A 72 8.85 1.86 -8.02
C ILE A 72 8.49 3.31 -8.32
N HIS A 73 7.27 3.53 -8.83
CA HIS A 73 6.74 4.85 -9.16
C HIS A 73 5.74 5.35 -8.13
N GLN A 74 4.92 4.46 -7.57
CA GLN A 74 3.94 4.82 -6.55
C GLN A 74 3.84 3.73 -5.49
N ILE A 75 3.63 4.17 -4.26
CA ILE A 75 3.34 3.32 -3.10
C ILE A 75 2.09 3.86 -2.44
N LYS A 76 1.05 3.03 -2.29
CA LYS A 76 -0.13 3.38 -1.49
C LYS A 76 -0.42 2.29 -0.48
N CYS A 77 -0.50 2.69 0.78
CA CYS A 77 -0.74 1.79 1.89
C CYS A 77 -2.21 1.85 2.32
N ALA A 78 -2.75 0.69 2.68
CA ALA A 78 -4.02 0.50 3.35
C ALA A 78 -3.79 -0.40 4.58
N PRO A 79 -4.76 -0.54 5.51
CA PRO A 79 -4.66 -1.52 6.58
C PRO A 79 -4.22 -2.91 6.09
N GLY A 80 -3.06 -3.38 6.56
CA GLY A 80 -2.56 -4.72 6.23
C GLY A 80 -2.10 -4.93 4.78
N THR A 81 -2.14 -3.89 3.93
CA THR A 81 -1.98 -4.02 2.48
C THR A 81 -1.17 -2.87 1.89
N VAL A 82 -0.38 -3.15 0.87
CA VAL A 82 0.37 -2.17 0.07
C VAL A 82 0.09 -2.43 -1.41
N ALA A 83 -0.15 -1.36 -2.16
CA ALA A 83 -0.11 -1.39 -3.61
C ALA A 83 1.12 -0.66 -4.12
N LEU A 84 1.75 -1.24 -5.14
CA LEU A 84 2.90 -0.67 -5.83
C LEU A 84 2.59 -0.53 -7.31
N VAL A 85 2.84 0.67 -7.84
CA VAL A 85 2.94 0.87 -9.29
C VAL A 85 4.41 0.83 -9.66
N THR A 86 4.75 -0.11 -10.52
CA THR A 86 6.11 -0.42 -10.96
C THR A 86 6.13 -0.52 -12.49
N GLY A 87 7.31 -0.58 -13.10
CA GLY A 87 7.42 -0.62 -14.57
C GLY A 87 7.89 0.70 -15.12
N GLN A 88 8.79 0.66 -16.11
CA GLN A 88 9.21 1.87 -16.84
C GLN A 88 8.02 2.62 -17.45
N ASP A 89 6.98 1.90 -17.85
CA ASP A 89 5.75 2.46 -18.43
C ASP A 89 4.64 2.68 -17.39
N HIS A 90 4.90 2.41 -16.11
CA HIS A 90 3.94 2.51 -15.01
C HIS A 90 2.67 1.64 -15.21
N LYS A 91 2.82 0.50 -15.90
CA LYS A 91 1.70 -0.38 -16.28
C LYS A 91 1.49 -1.56 -15.35
N THR A 92 2.42 -1.80 -14.42
CA THR A 92 2.36 -2.93 -13.52
C THR A 92 1.91 -2.48 -12.15
N LEU A 93 0.79 -3.03 -11.68
CA LEU A 93 0.31 -2.86 -10.31
C LEU A 93 0.47 -4.18 -9.56
N SER A 94 1.18 -4.16 -8.45
CA SER A 94 1.24 -5.32 -7.54
C SER A 94 0.57 -4.99 -6.20
N ILE A 95 -0.16 -5.96 -5.67
CA ILE A 95 -0.84 -5.90 -4.38
C ILE A 95 -0.13 -6.87 -3.43
N TRP A 96 0.25 -6.34 -2.29
CA TRP A 96 0.99 -7.02 -1.24
C TRP A 96 0.16 -7.00 0.03
N MET A 97 -0.14 -8.16 0.60
CA MET A 97 -1.03 -8.29 1.75
C MET A 97 -0.32 -8.97 2.93
N GLU A 98 -1.06 -9.11 4.02
CA GLU A 98 -0.61 -9.74 5.26
C GLU A 98 0.50 -9.00 6.00
N ILE A 99 0.47 -7.66 5.95
CA ILE A 99 1.37 -6.85 6.80
C ILE A 99 1.00 -7.09 8.27
N ARG A 100 1.82 -7.89 8.96
CA ARG A 100 1.73 -8.17 10.40
C ARG A 100 2.96 -7.60 11.11
N SER A 101 2.89 -7.47 12.43
CA SER A 101 4.03 -6.98 13.21
C SER A 101 5.24 -7.90 13.01
N GLY A 102 6.33 -7.37 12.45
CA GLY A 102 7.56 -8.10 12.20
C GLY A 102 7.54 -9.07 11.00
N VAL A 103 6.47 -9.06 10.19
CA VAL A 103 6.37 -9.91 8.98
C VAL A 103 6.15 -9.01 7.78
N ALA A 104 7.10 -9.06 6.84
CA ALA A 104 6.99 -8.38 5.56
C ALA A 104 5.80 -8.95 4.76
N PRO A 105 5.07 -8.11 4.02
CA PRO A 105 3.97 -8.60 3.20
C PRO A 105 4.47 -9.46 2.04
N SER A 106 3.58 -10.31 1.54
CA SER A 106 3.81 -11.10 0.33
C SER A 106 2.96 -10.58 -0.83
N CYS A 107 3.50 -10.66 -2.05
CA CYS A 107 2.76 -10.31 -3.26
C CYS A 107 1.65 -11.34 -3.48
N VAL A 108 0.39 -10.90 -3.43
CA VAL A 108 -0.77 -11.76 -3.66
C VAL A 108 -1.30 -11.64 -5.09
N LYS A 109 -1.06 -10.51 -5.74
CA LYS A 109 -1.57 -10.27 -7.09
C LYS A 109 -0.73 -9.26 -7.83
N THR A 110 -0.50 -9.52 -9.11
CA THR A 110 0.07 -8.57 -10.05
C THR A 110 -0.88 -8.40 -11.23
N PHE A 111 -1.07 -7.16 -11.65
CA PHE A 111 -1.82 -6.77 -12.83
C PHE A 111 -0.88 -6.06 -13.79
N GLU A 112 -1.04 -6.39 -15.05
CA GLU A 112 -0.43 -5.66 -16.16
C GLU A 112 -1.57 -5.01 -16.94
N PHE A 113 -1.44 -3.71 -17.18
CA PHE A 113 -2.45 -2.91 -17.87
C PHE A 113 -1.94 -2.45 -19.23
N ASP A 114 -2.85 -2.25 -20.16
CA ASP A 114 -2.51 -1.71 -21.49
C ASP A 114 -2.12 -0.23 -21.42
N GLU A 115 -2.64 0.49 -20.42
CA GLU A 115 -2.45 1.93 -20.20
C GLU A 115 -1.64 2.20 -18.91
N PRO A 116 -0.85 3.28 -18.87
CA PRO A 116 -0.08 3.64 -17.68
C PRO A 116 -1.00 4.04 -16.53
N VAL A 117 -0.73 3.50 -15.34
CA VAL A 117 -1.39 3.90 -14.10
C VAL A 117 -0.89 5.29 -13.70
N ARG A 118 -1.84 6.23 -13.55
CA ARG A 118 -1.58 7.63 -13.20
C ARG A 118 -1.64 7.89 -11.71
N ASP A 119 -2.58 7.25 -11.02
CA ASP A 119 -2.68 7.27 -9.56
C ASP A 119 -3.54 6.10 -9.10
N ILE A 120 -3.43 5.76 -7.82
CA ILE A 120 -4.30 4.78 -7.17
C ILE A 120 -4.75 5.28 -5.80
N ALA A 121 -5.96 4.89 -5.40
CA ALA A 121 -6.52 5.21 -4.10
C ALA A 121 -7.21 3.99 -3.50
N TRP A 122 -6.88 3.70 -2.25
CA TRP A 122 -7.51 2.63 -1.48
C TRP A 122 -8.77 3.13 -0.77
N ASN A 123 -9.70 2.22 -0.49
CA ASN A 123 -10.68 2.36 0.56
C ASN A 123 -10.88 0.98 1.19
N VAL A 124 -10.90 0.92 2.52
CA VAL A 124 -11.31 -0.28 3.25
C VAL A 124 -12.63 0.02 3.91
N THR A 125 -13.65 -0.67 3.45
CA THR A 125 -15.00 -0.57 3.99
C THR A 125 -15.07 -1.14 5.42
N SER A 126 -16.11 -0.80 6.16
CA SER A 126 -16.32 -1.26 7.54
C SER A 126 -16.43 -2.78 7.68
N ASP A 127 -16.85 -3.46 6.62
CA ASP A 127 -16.93 -4.91 6.51
C ASP A 127 -15.65 -5.54 5.96
N ALA A 128 -14.53 -4.80 5.99
CA ALA A 128 -13.20 -5.22 5.56
C ALA A 128 -13.09 -5.57 4.07
N GLN A 129 -13.98 -5.07 3.22
CA GLN A 129 -13.81 -5.18 1.77
C GLN A 129 -12.84 -4.11 1.27
N PHE A 130 -11.81 -4.56 0.56
CA PHE A 130 -10.82 -3.71 -0.10
C PHE A 130 -11.35 -3.22 -1.43
N ILE A 131 -11.38 -1.90 -1.61
CA ILE A 131 -11.72 -1.21 -2.86
C ILE A 131 -10.50 -0.40 -3.29
N LEU A 132 -10.12 -0.55 -4.55
CA LEU A 132 -9.01 0.15 -5.18
C LEU A 132 -9.52 0.92 -6.39
N ALA A 133 -9.42 2.24 -6.34
CA ALA A 133 -9.57 3.07 -7.52
C ALA A 133 -8.22 3.18 -8.25
N ILE A 134 -8.22 2.97 -9.56
CA ILE A 134 -7.05 3.04 -10.43
C ILE A 134 -7.34 4.07 -11.51
N ALA A 135 -6.56 5.15 -11.55
CA ALA A 135 -6.67 6.17 -12.57
C ALA A 135 -5.75 5.85 -13.76
N PHE A 136 -6.32 5.86 -14.96
CA PHE A 136 -5.63 5.79 -16.25
C PHE A 136 -5.76 7.14 -16.97
N PRO A 137 -5.10 7.36 -18.12
CA PRO A 137 -5.17 8.64 -18.84
C PRO A 137 -6.59 9.08 -19.21
N LYS A 138 -7.48 8.14 -19.55
CA LYS A 138 -8.85 8.42 -20.04
C LYS A 138 -9.95 7.65 -19.30
N SER A 139 -9.60 6.99 -18.21
CA SER A 139 -10.56 6.19 -17.46
C SER A 139 -10.17 6.05 -16.00
N VAL A 140 -11.15 5.72 -15.17
CA VAL A 140 -10.94 5.31 -13.79
C VAL A 140 -11.61 3.96 -13.57
N GLY A 141 -10.80 3.01 -13.10
CA GLY A 141 -11.21 1.68 -12.72
C GLY A 141 -11.54 1.56 -11.25
N ILE A 142 -12.60 0.85 -10.91
CA ILE A 142 -12.86 0.41 -9.54
C ILE A 142 -12.65 -1.09 -9.47
N PHE A 143 -11.62 -1.46 -8.72
CA PHE A 143 -11.25 -2.83 -8.40
C PHE A 143 -11.59 -3.14 -6.94
N GLY A 144 -11.72 -4.42 -6.62
CA GLY A 144 -11.65 -4.85 -5.24
C GLY A 144 -11.62 -6.36 -5.10
N GLN A 145 -11.37 -6.81 -3.87
CA GLN A 145 -11.47 -8.21 -3.53
C GLN A 145 -12.96 -8.60 -3.52
N LYS A 146 -13.31 -9.66 -4.26
CA LYS A 146 -14.67 -10.19 -4.29
C LYS A 146 -15.02 -10.72 -2.89
N ARG A 147 -16.23 -10.44 -2.43
CA ARG A 147 -16.73 -11.02 -1.17
C ARG A 147 -16.73 -12.54 -1.27
N ALA A 148 -16.21 -13.21 -0.26
CA ALA A 148 -16.34 -14.66 -0.12
C ALA A 148 -17.83 -15.01 -0.13
N SER A 149 -18.28 -15.71 -1.17
CA SER A 149 -19.69 -16.05 -1.36
C SER A 149 -20.06 -17.41 -0.79
N ASN A 150 -19.07 -18.25 -0.46
CA ASN A 150 -19.22 -19.54 0.21
C ASN A 150 -17.89 -19.96 0.88
N ASN A 151 -17.97 -20.65 2.02
CA ASN A 151 -16.81 -21.18 2.76
C ASN A 151 -15.96 -22.23 2.00
N ALA A 152 -16.41 -22.65 0.82
CA ALA A 152 -15.80 -23.75 0.07
C ALA A 152 -14.64 -23.30 -0.84
N ASN A 153 -14.60 -22.03 -1.24
CA ASN A 153 -13.54 -21.52 -2.10
C ASN A 153 -12.86 -20.32 -1.44
N ASN A 154 -11.57 -20.47 -1.17
CA ASN A 154 -10.65 -19.43 -0.70
C ASN A 154 -10.29 -18.49 -1.86
N ASP A 155 -11.33 -18.00 -2.53
CA ASP A 155 -11.21 -17.23 -3.76
C ASP A 155 -10.94 -15.77 -3.38
N ASP A 156 -9.66 -15.46 -3.11
CA ASP A 156 -9.07 -14.11 -3.09
C ASP A 156 -9.09 -13.49 -4.50
N ILE A 157 -10.26 -13.52 -5.13
CA ILE A 157 -10.47 -13.06 -6.50
C ILE A 157 -10.60 -11.56 -6.45
N TRP A 158 -9.55 -10.88 -6.86
CA TRP A 158 -9.61 -9.48 -7.23
C TRP A 158 -10.36 -9.32 -8.56
N ALA A 159 -11.38 -8.47 -8.59
CA ALA A 159 -12.23 -8.27 -9.74
C ALA A 159 -12.46 -6.78 -10.03
N TRP A 160 -12.69 -6.49 -11.30
CA TRP A 160 -13.21 -5.21 -11.76
C TRP A 160 -14.69 -5.10 -11.40
N TYR A 161 -15.05 -4.07 -10.65
CA TYR A 161 -16.45 -3.75 -10.39
C TYR A 161 -17.04 -2.86 -11.47
N THR A 162 -16.28 -1.86 -11.91
CA THR A 162 -16.71 -0.92 -12.96
C THR A 162 -15.54 -0.12 -13.49
N THR A 163 -15.74 0.50 -14.66
CA THR A 163 -14.81 1.43 -15.29
C THR A 163 -15.58 2.63 -15.80
N PHE A 164 -15.12 3.82 -15.43
CA PHE A 164 -15.68 5.09 -15.89
C PHE A 164 -14.75 5.70 -16.92
N LYS A 165 -15.29 6.13 -18.06
CA LYS A 165 -14.53 6.96 -18.99
C LYS A 165 -14.48 8.39 -18.45
N VAL A 166 -13.33 9.02 -18.58
CA VAL A 166 -13.15 10.44 -18.28
C VAL A 166 -13.05 11.14 -19.61
N ASP A 167 -14.16 11.77 -20.02
CA ASP A 167 -14.18 12.63 -21.19
C ASP A 167 -13.47 13.93 -20.79
N THR A 168 -12.31 14.18 -21.38
CA THR A 168 -11.58 15.45 -21.31
C THR A 168 -12.06 16.40 -22.38
#